data_AF-A0A3D8TRR1-F1
#
_entry.id   AF-A0A3D8TRR1-F1
#
_cell.length_a   1.000
_cell.length_b   1.000
_cell.length_c   1.000
_cell.angle_alpha   90.00
_cell.angle_beta   90.00
_cell.angle_gamma   90.00
#
_symmetry.space_group_name_H-M   'P 1'
#
loop_
_entity.id
_entity.type
_entity.pdbx_description
1 polymer ?
#
loop_
_entity_poly.entity_id
_entity_poly.type
_entity_poly.pdbx_seq_one_letter_code
_entity_poly.pdbx_strand_id
1 'polypeptide(L)'
;MYGNVYDRERARALGDVAGEYKYQADVLKERLKSKDLTPNERANLIAAERELIRQAQKIALKRAVNKGAERIESELDDEMDRVRRRYPEMLEDLHSLQVQIKDAFDSVTGDAVQKWLQSTRTENIRRSQEDLKDAW
;
A
#
# COMPACT_ATOMS: atom_id res chain seq x y z
N MET A 1 -9.57 -37.97 4.80
CA MET A 1 -10.65 -38.33 3.85
C MET A 1 -10.55 -37.34 2.69
N TYR A 2 -10.31 -37.82 1.46
CA TYR A 2 -10.16 -36.94 0.30
C TYR A 2 -11.53 -36.52 -0.22
N GLY A 3 -11.65 -35.23 -0.55
CA GLY A 3 -12.76 -34.66 -1.31
C GLY A 3 -12.97 -35.34 -2.66
N ASN A 4 -14.12 -35.05 -3.27
CA ASN A 4 -14.66 -35.67 -4.46
C ASN A 4 -13.62 -35.72 -5.61
N VAL A 5 -13.73 -36.69 -6.53
CA VAL A 5 -12.83 -36.85 -7.71
C VAL A 5 -12.64 -35.53 -8.45
N TYR A 6 -13.72 -34.74 -8.52
CA TYR A 6 -13.74 -33.39 -9.09
C TYR A 6 -12.73 -32.43 -8.43
N ASP A 7 -12.62 -32.42 -7.10
CA ASP A 7 -11.69 -31.55 -6.38
C ASP A 7 -10.23 -31.93 -6.66
N ARG A 8 -9.99 -33.23 -6.89
CA ARG A 8 -8.66 -33.76 -7.22
C ARG A 8 -8.26 -33.41 -8.65
N GLU A 9 -9.18 -33.53 -9.61
CA GLU A 9 -8.96 -33.13 -11.00
C GLU A 9 -8.80 -31.62 -11.15
N ARG A 10 -9.60 -30.84 -10.40
CA ARG A 10 -9.45 -29.38 -10.34
C ARG A 10 -8.12 -28.96 -9.72
N ALA A 11 -7.68 -29.62 -8.65
CA ALA A 11 -6.36 -29.39 -8.07
C ALA A 11 -5.24 -29.71 -9.07
N ARG A 12 -5.36 -30.82 -9.82
CA ARG A 12 -4.43 -31.14 -10.92
C ARG A 12 -4.38 -30.07 -12.00
N ALA A 13 -5.54 -29.60 -12.46
CA ALA A 13 -5.64 -28.56 -13.48
C ALA A 13 -5.02 -27.22 -13.04
N LEU A 14 -5.11 -26.91 -11.74
CA LEU A 14 -4.50 -25.73 -11.12
C LEU A 14 -3.01 -25.94 -10.73
N GLY A 15 -2.41 -27.08 -11.08
CA GLY A 15 -1.02 -27.41 -10.73
C GLY A 15 -0.79 -27.74 -9.25
N ASP A 16 -1.86 -27.91 -8.48
CA ASP A 16 -1.86 -28.21 -7.04
C ASP A 16 -1.80 -29.73 -6.80
N VAL A 17 -0.75 -30.36 -7.31
CA VAL A 17 -0.47 -31.79 -7.17
C VAL A 17 0.33 -32.14 -5.91
N ALA A 18 0.56 -31.17 -5.01
CA ALA A 18 1.31 -31.38 -3.77
C ALA A 18 0.73 -32.50 -2.89
N GLY A 19 -0.60 -32.63 -2.84
CA GLY A 19 -1.27 -33.70 -2.11
C GLY A 19 -1.03 -35.09 -2.70
N GLU A 20 -0.95 -35.18 -4.04
CA GLU A 20 -0.69 -36.44 -4.73
C GLU A 20 0.75 -36.90 -4.55
N TYR A 21 1.72 -35.98 -4.62
CA TYR A 21 3.12 -36.30 -4.34
C TYR A 21 3.34 -36.73 -2.89
N LYS A 22 2.67 -36.09 -1.91
CA LYS A 22 2.71 -36.54 -0.51
C LYS A 22 2.13 -37.94 -0.36
N TYR A 23 0.97 -38.21 -0.97
CA TYR A 23 0.35 -39.52 -0.93
C TYR A 23 1.27 -40.60 -1.55
N GLN A 24 1.86 -40.34 -2.70
CA GLN A 24 2.80 -41.26 -3.34
C GLN A 24 4.05 -41.48 -2.47
N ALA A 25 4.57 -40.45 -1.81
CA ALA A 25 5.68 -40.58 -0.87
C ALA A 25 5.29 -41.47 0.33
N ASP A 26 4.09 -41.29 0.90
CA ASP A 26 3.60 -42.12 2.00
C ASP A 26 3.45 -43.59 1.57
N VAL A 27 2.97 -43.85 0.34
CA VAL A 27 2.91 -45.21 -0.22
C VAL A 27 4.31 -45.84 -0.36
N LEU A 28 5.30 -45.07 -0.83
CA LEU A 28 6.69 -45.56 -0.91
C LEU A 28 7.28 -45.81 0.48
N LYS A 29 6.96 -44.95 1.46
CA LYS A 29 7.38 -45.09 2.86
C LYS A 29 6.82 -46.35 3.51
N GLU A 30 5.56 -46.70 3.23
CA GLU A 30 4.98 -47.97 3.65
C GLU A 30 5.66 -49.15 2.95
N ARG A 31 5.94 -49.05 1.64
CA ARG A 31 6.64 -50.10 0.89
C ARG A 31 8.06 -50.35 1.40
N LEU A 32 8.75 -49.30 1.86
CA LEU A 32 10.09 -49.39 2.48
C LEU A 32 10.13 -50.17 3.80
N LYS A 33 8.97 -50.38 4.45
CA LYS A 33 8.87 -51.23 5.65
C LYS A 33 8.88 -52.73 5.31
N SER A 34 8.70 -53.11 4.05
CA SER A 34 8.80 -54.50 3.62
C SER A 34 10.22 -55.04 3.81
N LYS A 35 10.32 -56.31 4.22
CA LYS A 35 11.59 -57.02 4.42
C LYS A 35 12.15 -57.64 3.13
N ASP A 36 11.35 -57.70 2.07
CA ASP A 36 11.70 -58.39 0.82
C ASP A 36 12.44 -57.51 -0.21
N LEU A 37 13.01 -56.37 0.23
CA LEU A 37 13.69 -55.43 -0.64
C LEU A 37 15.20 -55.68 -0.65
N THR A 38 15.77 -55.78 -1.84
CA THR A 38 17.23 -55.76 -2.01
C THR A 38 17.79 -54.38 -1.61
N PRO A 39 19.09 -54.28 -1.25
CA PRO A 39 19.71 -53.01 -0.91
C PRO A 39 19.58 -51.93 -2.00
N ASN A 40 19.68 -52.32 -3.28
CA ASN A 40 19.53 -51.41 -4.41
C ASN A 40 18.08 -50.92 -4.58
N GLU A 41 17.09 -51.79 -4.45
CA GLU A 41 15.68 -51.39 -4.52
C GLU A 41 15.31 -50.45 -3.38
N ARG A 42 15.81 -50.75 -2.17
CA ARG A 42 15.61 -49.87 -1.00
C ARG A 42 16.21 -48.49 -1.23
N ALA A 43 17.42 -48.40 -1.78
CA ALA A 43 18.06 -47.12 -2.10
C ALA A 43 17.26 -46.30 -3.14
N ASN A 44 16.78 -46.97 -4.20
CA ASN A 44 15.96 -46.33 -5.23
C ASN A 44 14.62 -45.83 -4.70
N LEU A 45 13.96 -46.62 -3.85
CA LEU A 45 12.70 -46.23 -3.21
C LEU A 45 12.87 -45.03 -2.27
N ILE A 46 13.97 -44.99 -1.50
CA ILE A 46 14.30 -43.83 -0.65
C ILE A 46 14.55 -42.58 -1.50
N ALA A 47 15.28 -42.72 -2.62
CA ALA A 47 15.53 -41.60 -3.53
C ALA A 47 14.22 -41.07 -4.13
N ALA A 48 13.34 -41.97 -4.58
CA ALA A 48 12.03 -41.60 -5.12
C ALA A 48 11.11 -40.95 -4.08
N GLU A 49 11.06 -41.47 -2.84
CA GLU A 49 10.32 -40.86 -1.73
C GLU A 49 10.78 -39.41 -1.47
N ARG A 50 12.10 -39.21 -1.37
CA ARG A 50 12.68 -37.88 -1.13
C ARG A 50 12.37 -36.91 -2.25
N GLU A 51 12.39 -37.37 -3.50
CA GLU A 51 12.08 -36.53 -4.65
C GLU A 51 10.61 -36.10 -4.66
N LEU A 52 9.69 -37.03 -4.36
CA LEU A 52 8.26 -36.71 -4.23
C LEU A 52 8.01 -35.68 -3.12
N ILE A 53 8.68 -35.82 -1.97
CA ILE A 53 8.60 -34.84 -0.87
C ILE A 53 9.09 -33.46 -1.33
N ARG A 54 10.21 -33.39 -2.06
CA ARG A 54 10.73 -32.12 -2.60
C ARG A 54 9.77 -31.47 -3.58
N GLN A 55 9.17 -32.24 -4.49
CA GLN A 55 8.18 -31.71 -5.44
C GLN A 55 6.95 -31.17 -4.71
N ALA A 56 6.45 -31.88 -3.69
CA ALA A 56 5.35 -31.39 -2.86
C ALA A 56 5.70 -30.07 -2.14
N GLN A 57 6.90 -29.98 -1.56
CA GLN A 57 7.38 -28.76 -0.89
C GLN A 57 7.51 -27.59 -1.86
N LYS A 58 8.05 -27.82 -3.07
CA LYS A 58 8.19 -26.81 -4.11
C LYS A 58 6.85 -26.19 -4.51
N ILE A 59 5.82 -27.01 -4.67
CA ILE A 59 4.46 -26.54 -5.01
C ILE A 59 3.87 -25.75 -3.84
N ALA A 60 4.00 -26.24 -2.61
CA ALA A 60 3.53 -25.54 -1.41
C ALA A 60 4.19 -24.16 -1.26
N LEU A 61 5.51 -24.07 -1.50
CA LEU A 61 6.27 -22.82 -1.49
C LEU A 61 5.78 -21.84 -2.55
N LYS A 62 5.60 -22.30 -3.81
CA LYS A 62 5.06 -21.45 -4.87
C LYS A 62 3.69 -20.87 -4.50
N ARG A 63 2.81 -21.69 -3.92
CA ARG A 63 1.49 -21.24 -3.47
C ARG A 63 1.58 -20.19 -2.37
N ALA A 64 2.45 -20.41 -1.39
CA ALA A 64 2.66 -19.46 -0.29
C ALA A 64 3.21 -18.12 -0.80
N VAL A 65 4.15 -18.16 -1.74
CA VAL A 65 4.72 -16.97 -2.38
C VAL A 65 3.65 -16.22 -3.17
N ASN A 66 2.87 -16.90 -4.01
CA ASN A 66 1.82 -16.25 -4.79
C ASN A 66 0.77 -15.60 -3.88
N LYS A 67 0.33 -16.31 -2.83
CA LYS A 67 -0.61 -15.74 -1.85
C LYS A 67 -0.03 -14.53 -1.11
N GLY A 68 1.28 -14.56 -0.82
CA GLY A 68 1.99 -13.42 -0.24
C GLY A 68 2.02 -12.23 -1.20
N ALA A 69 2.30 -12.47 -2.48
CA ALA A 69 2.32 -11.44 -3.51
C ALA A 69 0.93 -10.81 -3.72
N GLU A 70 -0.12 -11.62 -3.85
CA GLU A 70 -1.51 -11.15 -3.94
C GLU A 70 -1.91 -10.28 -2.75
N ARG A 71 -1.46 -10.65 -1.54
CA ARG A 71 -1.71 -9.85 -0.34
C ARG A 71 -0.99 -8.51 -0.38
N ILE A 72 0.28 -8.50 -0.79
CA ILE A 72 1.06 -7.26 -0.92
C ILE A 72 0.43 -6.33 -1.96
N GLU A 73 0.01 -6.88 -3.10
CA GLU A 73 -0.67 -6.13 -4.16
C GLU A 73 -1.98 -5.51 -3.66
N SER A 74 -2.82 -6.31 -2.97
CA SER A 74 -4.06 -5.82 -2.37
C SER A 74 -3.82 -4.73 -1.32
N GLU A 75 -2.81 -4.89 -0.45
CA GLU A 75 -2.47 -3.88 0.57
C GLU A 75 -1.94 -2.58 -0.08
N LEU A 76 -1.19 -2.69 -1.19
CA LEU A 76 -0.70 -1.55 -1.95
C LEU A 76 -1.84 -0.80 -2.64
N ASP A 77 -2.77 -1.51 -3.27
CA ASP A 77 -3.93 -0.93 -3.94
C ASP A 77 -4.82 -0.17 -2.96
N ASP A 78 -5.11 -0.76 -1.78
CA ASP A 78 -5.87 -0.12 -0.72
C ASP A 78 -5.20 1.18 -0.23
N GLU A 79 -3.87 1.17 -0.07
CA GLU A 79 -3.12 2.34 0.38
C GLU A 79 -3.05 3.41 -0.71
N MET A 80 -2.88 3.02 -1.97
CA MET A 80 -2.97 3.94 -3.12
C MET A 80 -4.33 4.62 -3.20
N ASP A 81 -5.42 3.89 -2.98
CA ASP A 81 -6.76 4.44 -2.98
C ASP A 81 -6.98 5.41 -1.82
N ARG A 82 -6.43 5.13 -0.63
CA ARG A 82 -6.47 6.09 0.49
C ARG A 82 -5.72 7.38 0.16
N VAL A 83 -4.52 7.27 -0.42
CA VAL A 83 -3.73 8.44 -0.82
C VAL A 83 -4.47 9.25 -1.88
N ARG A 84 -5.05 8.59 -2.90
CA ARG A 84 -5.84 9.23 -3.94
C ARG A 84 -7.06 9.98 -3.40
N ARG A 85 -7.72 9.46 -2.37
CA ARG A 85 -8.87 10.13 -1.74
C ARG A 85 -8.48 11.34 -0.90
N ARG A 86 -7.34 11.26 -0.18
CA ARG A 86 -6.85 12.37 0.66
C ARG A 86 -6.19 13.50 -0.11
N TYR A 87 -5.64 13.22 -1.29
CA TYR A 87 -4.91 14.21 -2.08
C TYR A 87 -5.77 15.43 -2.49
N PRO A 88 -7.01 15.27 -2.97
CA PRO A 88 -7.91 16.39 -3.22
C PRO A 88 -8.22 17.22 -1.98
N GLU A 89 -8.47 16.58 -0.83
CA GLU A 89 -8.75 17.27 0.44
C GLU A 89 -7.57 18.17 0.85
N MET A 90 -6.34 17.67 0.73
CA MET A 90 -5.14 18.49 0.99
C MET A 90 -4.99 19.68 0.03
N LEU A 91 -5.40 19.54 -1.23
CA LEU A 91 -5.35 20.65 -2.19
C LEU A 91 -6.41 21.71 -1.91
N GLU A 92 -7.61 21.28 -1.51
CA GLU A 92 -8.69 22.19 -1.09
C GLU A 92 -8.29 22.95 0.19
N ASP A 93 -7.72 22.27 1.18
CA ASP A 93 -7.21 22.89 2.40
C ASP A 93 -6.10 23.90 2.11
N LEU A 94 -5.16 23.55 1.24
CA LEU A 94 -4.09 24.46 0.82
C LEU A 94 -4.66 25.70 0.11
N HIS A 95 -5.64 25.52 -0.77
CA HIS A 95 -6.30 26.62 -1.47
C HIS A 95 -7.05 27.53 -0.48
N SER A 96 -7.78 26.95 0.46
CA SER A 96 -8.48 27.69 1.52
C SER A 96 -7.51 28.50 2.37
N LEU A 97 -6.38 27.92 2.77
CA LEU A 97 -5.33 28.65 3.49
C LEU A 97 -4.73 29.78 2.67
N GLN A 98 -4.47 29.56 1.37
CA GLN A 98 -3.97 30.61 0.48
C GLN A 98 -4.96 31.78 0.37
N VAL A 99 -6.26 31.51 0.26
CA VAL A 99 -7.31 32.54 0.24
C VAL A 99 -7.33 33.29 1.57
N GLN A 100 -7.34 32.58 2.71
CA GLN A 100 -7.34 33.22 4.04
C GLN A 100 -6.11 34.10 4.27
N ILE A 101 -4.92 33.65 3.85
CA ILE A 101 -3.68 34.43 3.95
C ILE A 101 -3.77 35.68 3.07
N LYS A 102 -4.29 35.54 1.85
CA LYS A 102 -4.49 36.67 0.94
C LYS A 102 -5.46 37.69 1.53
N ASP A 103 -6.61 37.24 2.02
CA ASP A 103 -7.63 38.13 2.61
C ASP A 103 -7.10 38.85 3.85
N ALA A 104 -6.34 38.15 4.70
CA ALA A 104 -5.68 38.76 5.85
C ALA A 104 -4.63 39.80 5.43
N PHE A 105 -3.84 39.51 4.40
CA PHE A 105 -2.86 40.44 3.85
C PHE A 105 -3.53 41.68 3.26
N ASP A 106 -4.56 41.50 2.44
CA ASP A 106 -5.33 42.58 1.80
C ASP A 106 -6.05 43.45 2.85
N SER A 107 -6.58 42.85 3.93
CA SER A 107 -7.19 43.59 5.03
C SER A 107 -6.17 44.43 5.80
N VAL A 108 -5.03 43.86 6.18
CA VAL A 108 -4.01 44.57 6.96
C VAL A 108 -3.35 45.68 6.14
N THR A 109 -3.08 45.42 4.85
CA THR A 109 -2.55 46.43 3.93
C THR A 109 -3.58 47.52 3.63
N GLY A 110 -4.84 47.17 3.43
CA GLY A 110 -5.94 48.12 3.28
C GLY A 110 -6.08 49.05 4.48
N ASP A 111 -6.09 48.49 5.69
CA ASP A 111 -6.14 49.25 6.94
C ASP A 111 -4.92 50.18 7.11
N ALA A 112 -3.73 49.70 6.77
CA ALA A 112 -2.51 50.50 6.86
C ALA A 112 -2.52 51.68 5.87
N VAL A 113 -2.95 51.44 4.62
CA VAL A 113 -3.08 52.50 3.60
C VAL A 113 -4.14 53.51 4.01
N GLN A 114 -5.28 53.08 4.54
CA GLN A 114 -6.33 53.98 5.00
C GLN A 114 -5.87 54.84 6.18
N LYS A 115 -5.18 54.26 7.17
CA LYS A 115 -4.58 55.01 8.28
C LYS A 115 -3.55 56.03 7.81
N TRP A 116 -2.71 55.66 6.84
CA TRP A 116 -1.70 56.56 6.26
C TRP A 116 -2.33 57.73 5.47
N LEU A 117 -3.37 57.46 4.68
CA LEU A 117 -4.12 58.51 3.97
C LEU A 117 -4.80 59.47 4.96
N GLN A 118 -5.39 58.94 6.03
CA GLN A 118 -6.02 59.76 7.06
C GLN A 118 -5.01 60.63 7.82
N SER A 119 -3.86 60.07 8.21
CA SER A 119 -2.83 60.83 8.93
C SER A 119 -2.21 61.90 8.03
N THR A 120 -1.94 61.59 6.77
CA THR A 120 -1.40 62.54 5.78
C THR A 120 -2.39 63.67 5.50
N ARG A 121 -3.69 63.36 5.34
CA ARG A 121 -4.73 64.38 5.16
C ARG A 121 -4.87 65.28 6.39
N THR A 122 -4.80 64.70 7.58
CA THR A 122 -4.88 65.44 8.85
C THR A 122 -3.66 66.36 9.01
N GLU A 123 -2.47 65.87 8.71
CA GLU A 123 -1.24 66.67 8.78
C GLU A 123 -1.24 67.79 7.72
N ASN A 124 -1.72 67.55 6.50
CA ASN A 124 -1.84 68.58 5.48
C ASN A 124 -2.84 69.67 5.87
N ILE A 125 -3.96 69.31 6.51
CA ILE A 125 -4.91 70.29 7.05
C ILE A 125 -4.28 71.09 8.19
N ARG A 126 -3.55 70.43 9.09
CA ARG A 126 -2.85 71.07 10.22
C ARG A 126 -1.81 72.08 9.72
N ARG A 127 -0.98 71.69 8.76
CA ARG A 127 0.00 72.57 8.12
C ARG A 127 -0.65 73.74 7.41
N SER A 128 -1.72 73.49 6.64
CA SER A 128 -2.46 74.57 6.00
C SER A 128 -3.07 75.57 7.00
N GLN A 129 -3.48 75.11 8.18
CA GLN A 129 -3.96 75.99 9.25
C GLN A 129 -2.83 76.74 9.97
N GLU A 130 -1.66 76.12 10.13
CA GLU A 130 -0.44 76.76 10.65
C GLU A 130 0.04 77.84 9.67
N ASP A 131 0.16 77.53 8.38
CA ASP A 131 0.53 78.48 7.32
C ASP A 131 -0.45 79.66 7.22
N LEU A 132 -1.76 79.41 7.38
CA LEU A 132 -2.78 80.46 7.40
C LEU A 132 -2.70 81.34 8.64
N LYS A 133 -2.24 80.82 9.78
CA LYS A 133 -2.03 81.61 11.01
C LYS A 133 -0.74 82.42 10.96
N ASP A 134 0.31 81.89 10.33
CA ASP A 134 1.58 82.58 10.18
C ASP A 134 1.54 83.68 9.09
N ALA A 135 0.57 83.60 8.16
CA ALA A 135 0.33 84.60 7.11
C ALA A 135 -0.53 85.80 7.56
N TRP A 136 -1.07 85.80 8.78
CA TRP A 136 -1.90 86.87 9.37
C TRP A 136 -1.19 87.54 10.55
#